data_AF-A0A1C5MTS5-F1
#
_entry.id   AF-A0A1C5MTS5-F1
#
_cell.length_a   1.000
_cell.length_b   1.000
_cell.length_c   1.000
_cell.angle_alpha   90.00
_cell.angle_beta   90.00
_cell.angle_gamma   90.00
#
_symmetry.space_group_name_H-M   'P 1'
#
loop_
_entity.id
_entity.type
_entity.pdbx_description
1 polymer ?
#
loop_
_entity_poly.entity_id
_entity_poly.type
_entity_poly.pdbx_seq_one_letter_code
_entity_poly.pdbx_strand_id
1 'polypeptide(L)'
;MKNFRTRKWLKGLILVALLFTGCMFLSNSTTDVQAATAGFKTIGGKTYYIKSDGSKQKGWLTLGKYKYYFNKTTGVQVKGWLSVSGKKTYYFTSKKGAMVTGWMTDSKKHKRYFNPKTGKLTRGWMKNSKGQKYYFTSGEGVMATGWMKNSKGQKRYFYSNSGVMATGWLKNTSKNITYYFDTDTGYMYTGLNRISGKLYYFKSNGVMAVSTTVSVNGVTYSISATGVATAKTSKPNVNVSNGNVKVYDTTNSRYYTMVKEYKSHPGIANGKTTDEALLAALCEAEAGNQGKIGMEAVALCVLNRTIKSDKEFPSTIRGVIYENIGSSTTPQYSVVRDGALAKRLKGTFENRTLAYQAAREAMTIFNNYVKTGKARTLSGFKKKDFNYMYFMMNSAFKKQPLTFSKVEYEVYKDHTFFVDWV
;
A
#
# COMPACT_ATOMS: atom_id res chain seq x y z
N MET A 1 -101.71 -55.60 4.38
CA MET A 1 -102.38 -54.60 3.51
C MET A 1 -102.05 -53.20 4.04
N LYS A 2 -101.59 -52.33 3.15
CA LYS A 2 -101.11 -50.96 3.42
C LYS A 2 -102.24 -50.07 3.94
N ASN A 3 -101.95 -49.22 4.94
CA ASN A 3 -102.55 -47.89 5.18
C ASN A 3 -101.89 -47.28 6.44
N PHE A 4 -101.22 -46.12 6.36
CA PHE A 4 -101.71 -44.73 6.40
C PHE A 4 -101.77 -44.14 7.83
N ARG A 5 -101.46 -42.83 7.92
CA ARG A 5 -101.58 -41.87 9.04
C ARG A 5 -100.31 -41.68 9.90
N THR A 6 -99.61 -40.55 9.88
CA THR A 6 -99.89 -39.11 10.12
C THR A 6 -99.81 -38.65 11.58
N ARG A 7 -98.93 -37.63 11.76
CA ARG A 7 -98.99 -36.44 12.63
C ARG A 7 -98.47 -36.50 14.09
N LYS A 8 -97.43 -35.66 14.25
CA LYS A 8 -97.22 -34.58 15.24
C LYS A 8 -96.93 -34.93 16.71
N TRP A 9 -95.72 -34.49 17.13
CA TRP A 9 -95.39 -33.65 18.29
C TRP A 9 -96.11 -34.00 19.61
N LEU A 10 -95.44 -34.35 20.71
CA LEU A 10 -94.51 -33.50 21.46
C LEU A 10 -93.87 -34.33 22.60
N LYS A 11 -92.54 -34.20 22.82
CA LYS A 11 -91.74 -34.29 24.08
C LYS A 11 -92.10 -35.38 25.12
N GLY A 12 -91.22 -36.25 25.61
CA GLY A 12 -89.76 -36.26 25.77
C GLY A 12 -89.41 -36.88 27.14
N LEU A 13 -88.20 -37.45 27.28
CA LEU A 13 -87.41 -37.85 28.49
C LEU A 13 -86.82 -39.27 28.29
N ILE A 14 -85.54 -39.63 28.49
CA ILE A 14 -84.23 -39.02 28.73
C ILE A 14 -83.20 -40.09 28.27
N LEU A 15 -82.12 -39.70 27.58
CA LEU A 15 -80.80 -40.30 27.82
C LEU A 15 -79.69 -39.29 27.54
N VAL A 16 -78.65 -39.39 28.36
CA VAL A 16 -77.60 -38.42 28.71
C VAL A 16 -76.63 -38.07 27.58
N ALA A 17 -76.24 -36.79 27.48
CA ALA A 17 -74.84 -36.34 27.45
C ALA A 17 -74.71 -34.80 27.43
N LEU A 18 -74.59 -34.23 28.63
CA LEU A 18 -73.59 -33.23 29.03
C LEU A 18 -73.24 -32.07 28.06
N LEU A 19 -73.69 -30.85 28.39
CA LEU A 19 -72.84 -29.85 29.09
C LEU A 19 -73.50 -28.45 29.18
N PHE A 20 -73.37 -27.88 30.39
CA PHE A 20 -73.61 -26.51 30.86
C PHE A 20 -75.06 -25.98 30.95
N THR A 21 -75.50 -25.58 32.16
CA THR A 21 -75.66 -24.15 32.55
C THR A 21 -76.32 -23.97 33.93
N GLY A 22 -75.97 -22.85 34.59
CA GLY A 22 -76.56 -22.32 35.82
C GLY A 22 -75.60 -21.31 36.48
N CYS A 23 -75.35 -20.13 35.89
CA CYS A 23 -76.10 -18.86 36.00
C CYS A 23 -75.61 -17.96 37.16
N MET A 24 -74.83 -16.92 36.85
CA MET A 24 -75.13 -15.49 37.11
C MET A 24 -73.88 -14.59 36.96
N PHE A 25 -74.02 -13.67 36.01
CA PHE A 25 -73.39 -12.37 35.72
C PHE A 25 -72.16 -11.88 36.49
N LEU A 26 -71.09 -11.59 35.73
CA LEU A 26 -70.44 -10.28 35.73
C LEU A 26 -70.01 -9.94 34.29
N SER A 27 -70.37 -8.73 33.88
CA SER A 27 -70.17 -8.14 32.56
C SER A 27 -68.71 -8.13 32.11
N ASN A 28 -68.45 -8.66 30.92
CA ASN A 28 -67.44 -8.09 30.03
C ASN A 28 -68.06 -8.05 28.64
N SER A 29 -68.28 -6.84 28.12
CA SER A 29 -68.52 -6.64 26.70
C SER A 29 -67.33 -7.26 25.96
N THR A 30 -67.52 -8.44 25.37
CA THR A 30 -66.63 -8.93 24.32
C THR A 30 -66.83 -7.98 23.16
N THR A 31 -65.96 -6.98 23.06
CA THR A 31 -65.71 -6.37 21.77
C THR A 31 -65.33 -7.51 20.86
N ASP A 32 -66.17 -7.80 19.88
CA ASP A 32 -65.74 -8.57 18.71
C ASP A 32 -64.58 -7.78 18.11
N VAL A 33 -63.35 -8.11 18.53
CA VAL A 33 -62.15 -7.61 17.91
C VAL A 33 -62.09 -8.32 16.56
N GLN A 34 -62.75 -7.72 15.58
CA GLN A 34 -62.57 -8.04 14.18
C GLN A 34 -61.06 -8.10 13.95
N ALA A 35 -60.53 -9.32 13.75
CA ALA A 35 -59.10 -9.56 13.66
C ALA A 35 -58.55 -8.65 12.57
N ALA A 36 -57.81 -7.60 12.97
CA ALA A 36 -57.29 -6.63 12.04
C ALA A 36 -56.34 -7.37 11.09
N THR A 37 -56.69 -7.46 9.80
CA THR A 37 -55.81 -8.08 8.81
C THR A 37 -54.47 -7.35 8.81
N ALA A 38 -53.39 -8.08 9.13
CA ALA A 38 -52.06 -7.52 9.20
C ALA A 38 -51.69 -6.87 7.86
N GLY A 39 -51.09 -5.68 7.89
CA GLY A 39 -50.75 -4.98 6.65
C GLY A 39 -50.42 -3.51 6.79
N PHE A 40 -50.08 -2.91 5.65
CA PHE A 40 -49.83 -1.48 5.57
C PHE A 40 -51.13 -0.68 5.71
N LYS A 41 -51.12 0.33 6.57
CA LYS A 41 -52.22 1.29 6.74
C LYS A 41 -51.68 2.71 6.72
N THR A 42 -52.37 3.61 6.04
CA THR A 42 -52.07 5.04 6.06
C THR A 42 -53.12 5.75 6.91
N ILE A 43 -52.67 6.44 7.96
CA ILE A 43 -53.52 7.13 8.93
C ILE A 43 -52.95 8.53 9.11
N GLY A 44 -53.74 9.57 8.82
CA GLY A 44 -53.30 10.97 8.90
C GLY A 44 -52.04 11.26 8.08
N GLY A 45 -51.96 10.72 6.86
CA GLY A 45 -50.81 10.90 5.95
C GLY A 45 -49.54 10.11 6.32
N LYS A 46 -49.53 9.38 7.44
CA LYS A 46 -48.40 8.56 7.89
C LYS A 46 -48.67 7.08 7.63
N THR A 47 -47.69 6.37 7.09
CA THR A 47 -47.80 4.92 6.81
C THR A 47 -47.29 4.12 8.00
N TYR A 48 -48.04 3.09 8.40
CA TYR A 48 -47.74 2.14 9.45
C TYR A 48 -47.88 0.71 8.91
N TYR A 49 -47.30 -0.26 9.60
CA TYR A 49 -47.66 -1.66 9.44
C TYR A 49 -48.37 -2.13 10.70
N ILE A 50 -49.63 -2.53 10.56
CA ILE A 50 -50.45 -3.06 11.64
C ILE A 50 -50.23 -4.57 11.68
N LYS A 51 -49.81 -5.09 12.83
CA LYS A 51 -49.64 -6.54 13.06
C LYS A 51 -51.00 -7.20 13.24
N SER A 52 -51.02 -8.54 13.24
CA SER A 52 -52.25 -9.33 13.47
C SER A 52 -52.90 -9.06 14.83
N ASP A 53 -52.11 -8.66 15.83
CA ASP A 53 -52.58 -8.24 17.16
C ASP A 53 -53.13 -6.80 17.20
N GLY A 54 -53.27 -6.13 16.05
CA GLY A 54 -53.74 -4.76 15.93
C GLY A 54 -52.71 -3.67 16.30
N SER A 55 -51.54 -4.04 16.83
CA SER A 55 -50.51 -3.08 17.23
C SER A 55 -49.58 -2.68 16.08
N LYS A 56 -48.94 -1.52 16.20
CA LYS A 56 -48.03 -0.98 15.17
C LYS A 56 -46.66 -1.66 15.23
N GLN A 57 -46.15 -2.09 14.08
CA GLN A 57 -44.76 -2.53 13.93
C GLN A 57 -43.78 -1.40 14.28
N LYS A 58 -42.73 -1.75 15.01
CA LYS A 58 -41.61 -0.86 15.37
C LYS A 58 -40.30 -1.51 14.95
N GLY A 59 -39.32 -0.72 14.52
CA GLY A 59 -38.03 -1.23 14.06
C GLY A 59 -38.12 -1.96 12.71
N TRP A 60 -37.30 -2.99 12.54
CA TRP A 60 -37.16 -3.71 11.28
C TRP A 60 -38.37 -4.61 11.00
N LEU A 61 -38.76 -4.67 9.73
CA LEU A 61 -39.73 -5.64 9.21
C LEU A 61 -39.23 -6.19 7.88
N THR A 62 -39.31 -7.50 7.71
CA THR A 62 -39.02 -8.17 6.44
C THR A 62 -40.31 -8.78 5.90
N LEU A 63 -40.68 -8.44 4.67
CA LEU A 63 -41.83 -9.01 3.96
C LEU A 63 -41.35 -9.52 2.60
N GLY A 64 -41.28 -10.84 2.46
CA GLY A 64 -40.62 -11.48 1.32
C GLY A 64 -39.19 -10.97 1.14
N LYS A 65 -38.86 -10.46 -0.06
CA LYS A 65 -37.54 -9.90 -0.37
C LYS A 65 -37.31 -8.46 0.09
N TYR A 66 -38.32 -7.79 0.64
CA TYR A 66 -38.25 -6.38 1.01
C TYR A 66 -38.04 -6.19 2.50
N LYS A 67 -37.14 -5.28 2.85
CA LYS A 67 -36.91 -4.83 4.23
C LYS A 67 -37.41 -3.41 4.41
N TYR A 68 -38.08 -3.16 5.53
CA TYR A 68 -38.64 -1.87 5.92
C TYR A 68 -38.16 -1.53 7.33
N TYR A 69 -38.22 -0.24 7.67
CA TYR A 69 -37.95 0.21 9.02
C TYR A 69 -39.04 1.16 9.49
N PHE A 70 -39.50 0.95 10.71
CA PHE A 70 -40.51 1.77 11.36
C PHE A 70 -39.89 2.45 12.57
N ASN A 71 -40.19 3.73 12.76
CA ASN A 71 -39.69 4.52 13.88
C ASN A 71 -39.98 3.78 15.21
N LYS A 72 -38.94 3.60 16.04
CA LYS A 72 -39.05 2.79 17.26
C LYS A 72 -40.02 3.37 18.31
N THR A 73 -40.26 4.68 18.27
CA THR A 73 -41.17 5.36 19.19
C THR A 73 -42.59 5.37 18.63
N THR A 74 -42.76 5.88 17.40
CA THR A 74 -44.07 6.20 16.82
C THR A 74 -44.66 5.11 15.93
N GLY A 75 -43.84 4.16 15.46
CA GLY A 75 -44.24 3.15 14.48
C GLY A 75 -44.42 3.67 13.05
N VAL A 76 -44.10 4.94 12.77
CA VAL A 76 -44.19 5.53 11.42
C VAL A 76 -43.12 4.92 10.51
N GLN A 77 -43.50 4.50 9.30
CA GLN A 77 -42.59 3.96 8.30
C GLN A 77 -41.53 5.00 7.90
N VAL A 78 -40.26 4.59 7.90
CA VAL A 78 -39.16 5.42 7.43
C VAL A 78 -39.10 5.38 5.89
N LYS A 79 -39.03 6.57 5.31
CA LYS A 79 -38.76 6.84 3.89
C LYS A 79 -37.57 7.79 3.82
N GLY A 80 -36.67 7.59 2.86
CA GLY A 80 -35.42 8.33 2.75
C GLY A 80 -34.33 7.82 3.70
N TRP A 81 -33.50 8.72 4.23
CA TRP A 81 -32.34 8.37 5.04
C TRP A 81 -32.73 7.91 6.45
N LEU A 82 -32.12 6.81 6.88
CA LEU A 82 -32.06 6.41 8.29
C LEU A 82 -30.62 6.59 8.79
N SER A 83 -30.49 7.41 9.84
CA SER A 83 -29.24 7.60 10.56
C SER A 83 -29.17 6.66 11.77
N VAL A 84 -28.04 6.00 11.94
CA VAL A 84 -27.71 5.21 13.13
C VAL A 84 -26.52 5.90 13.81
N SER A 85 -26.67 6.23 15.08
CA SER A 85 -25.67 7.00 15.85
C SER A 85 -25.22 8.28 15.12
N GLY A 86 -26.18 9.06 14.61
CA GLY A 86 -25.92 10.32 13.91
C GLY A 86 -25.41 10.20 12.47
N LYS A 87 -25.13 8.99 11.96
CA LYS A 87 -24.57 8.79 10.61
C LYS A 87 -25.58 8.17 9.65
N LYS A 88 -25.73 8.77 8.45
CA LYS A 88 -26.48 8.19 7.32
C LYS A 88 -26.01 6.76 7.07
N THR A 89 -26.89 5.79 7.32
CA THR A 89 -26.53 4.36 7.31
C THR A 89 -27.36 3.56 6.31
N TYR A 90 -28.67 3.79 6.24
CA TYR A 90 -29.57 3.12 5.30
C TYR A 90 -30.38 4.15 4.52
N TYR A 91 -30.89 3.74 3.35
CA TYR A 91 -31.82 4.54 2.58
C TYR A 91 -33.04 3.71 2.21
N PHE A 92 -34.22 4.30 2.31
CA PHE A 92 -35.50 3.69 2.01
C PHE A 92 -36.18 4.45 0.87
N THR A 93 -36.71 3.73 -0.12
CA THR A 93 -37.35 4.33 -1.30
C THR A 93 -38.52 5.23 -0.92
N SER A 94 -38.66 6.39 -1.58
CA SER A 94 -39.72 7.36 -1.27
C SER A 94 -41.13 6.81 -1.52
N LYS A 95 -41.31 6.03 -2.60
CA LYS A 95 -42.62 5.45 -2.96
C LYS A 95 -43.03 4.34 -1.99
N LYS A 96 -42.22 3.29 -1.87
CA LYS A 96 -42.61 2.06 -1.15
C LYS A 96 -42.03 1.94 0.27
N GLY A 97 -41.05 2.76 0.64
CA GLY A 97 -40.34 2.63 1.92
C GLY A 97 -39.47 1.38 2.02
N ALA A 98 -39.21 0.69 0.90
CA ALA A 98 -38.32 -0.48 0.87
C ALA A 98 -36.85 -0.04 0.94
N MET A 99 -36.04 -0.75 1.74
CA MET A 99 -34.62 -0.51 1.90
C MET A 99 -33.86 -0.69 0.58
N VAL A 100 -32.97 0.25 0.27
CA VAL A 100 -32.10 0.20 -0.91
C VAL A 100 -30.87 -0.64 -0.64
N THR A 101 -30.53 -1.47 -1.62
CA THR A 101 -29.30 -2.27 -1.70
C THR A 101 -28.65 -2.06 -3.06
N GLY A 102 -27.33 -2.18 -3.15
CA GLY A 102 -26.59 -1.97 -4.40
C GLY A 102 -26.47 -0.49 -4.77
N TRP A 103 -26.43 -0.21 -6.08
CA TRP A 103 -26.24 1.13 -6.60
C TRP A 103 -27.49 1.99 -6.45
N MET A 104 -27.28 3.26 -6.11
CA MET A 104 -28.33 4.27 -6.04
C MET A 104 -27.80 5.60 -6.57
N THR A 105 -28.61 6.28 -7.36
CA THR A 105 -28.38 7.67 -7.77
C THR A 105 -29.46 8.53 -7.12
N ASP A 106 -29.07 9.58 -6.39
CA ASP A 106 -30.04 10.53 -5.82
C ASP A 106 -30.43 11.63 -6.83
N SER A 107 -31.34 12.52 -6.42
CA SER A 107 -31.81 13.65 -7.25
C SER A 107 -30.70 14.65 -7.61
N LYS A 108 -29.60 14.68 -6.85
CA LYS A 108 -28.41 15.50 -7.12
C LYS A 108 -27.40 14.76 -8.01
N LYS A 109 -27.79 13.63 -8.60
CA LYS A 109 -26.94 12.74 -9.42
C LYS A 109 -25.78 12.11 -8.64
N HIS A 110 -25.79 12.14 -7.31
CA HIS A 110 -24.76 11.48 -6.52
C HIS A 110 -24.98 9.96 -6.55
N LYS A 111 -23.99 9.23 -7.06
CA LYS A 111 -23.95 7.77 -7.04
C LYS A 111 -23.43 7.28 -5.68
N ARG A 112 -24.16 6.37 -5.06
CA ARG A 112 -23.79 5.70 -3.79
C ARG A 112 -23.96 4.19 -3.95
N TYR A 113 -23.33 3.44 -3.06
CA TYR A 113 -23.44 1.98 -3.03
C TYR A 113 -23.83 1.51 -1.64
N PHE A 114 -24.85 0.68 -1.56
CA PHE A 114 -25.32 0.04 -0.34
C PHE A 114 -24.95 -1.43 -0.40
N ASN A 115 -24.37 -1.95 0.68
CA ASN A 115 -23.95 -3.34 0.76
C ASN A 115 -25.15 -4.27 0.47
N PRO A 116 -25.09 -5.18 -0.52
CA PRO A 116 -26.24 -5.99 -0.91
C PRO A 116 -26.81 -6.89 0.20
N LYS A 117 -25.97 -7.34 1.14
CA LYS A 117 -26.38 -8.24 2.24
C LYS A 117 -27.01 -7.47 3.40
N THR A 118 -26.42 -6.33 3.75
CA THR A 118 -26.78 -5.59 4.97
C THR A 118 -27.61 -4.33 4.71
N GLY A 119 -27.59 -3.79 3.49
CA GLY A 119 -28.18 -2.50 3.14
C GLY A 119 -27.41 -1.28 3.67
N LYS A 120 -26.26 -1.47 4.33
CA LYS A 120 -25.47 -0.36 4.88
C LYS A 120 -24.78 0.43 3.76
N LEU A 121 -24.82 1.76 3.85
CA LEU A 121 -24.10 2.67 2.96
C LEU A 121 -22.58 2.41 3.01
N THR A 122 -21.99 2.21 1.84
CA THR A 122 -20.56 1.96 1.67
C THR A 122 -19.78 3.28 1.73
N ARG A 123 -18.65 3.24 2.43
CA ARG A 123 -17.68 4.33 2.55
C ARG A 123 -16.29 3.75 2.38
N GLY A 124 -15.35 4.55 1.87
CA GLY A 124 -14.00 4.10 1.57
C GLY A 124 -13.95 3.19 0.35
N TRP A 125 -12.97 2.28 0.34
CA TRP A 125 -12.69 1.41 -0.80
C TRP A 125 -13.74 0.30 -0.96
N MET A 126 -14.10 0.04 -2.21
CA MET A 126 -14.93 -1.09 -2.60
C MET A 126 -14.36 -1.73 -3.86
N LYS A 127 -14.32 -3.06 -3.90
CA LYS A 127 -13.93 -3.85 -5.07
C LYS A 127 -15.14 -4.68 -5.50
N ASN A 128 -15.52 -4.59 -6.77
CA ASN A 128 -16.60 -5.41 -7.31
C ASN A 128 -16.10 -6.80 -7.74
N SER A 129 -17.02 -7.67 -8.18
CA SER A 129 -16.71 -9.04 -8.64
C SER A 129 -15.79 -9.09 -9.86
N LYS A 130 -15.75 -8.03 -10.68
CA LYS A 130 -14.86 -7.90 -11.85
C LYS A 130 -13.47 -7.34 -11.47
N GLY A 131 -13.20 -7.17 -10.18
CA GLY A 131 -11.96 -6.63 -9.67
C GLY A 131 -11.81 -5.11 -9.78
N GLN A 132 -12.82 -4.40 -10.27
CA GLN A 132 -12.79 -2.94 -10.40
C GLN A 132 -12.88 -2.29 -9.01
N LYS A 133 -12.02 -1.29 -8.79
CA LYS A 133 -11.92 -0.57 -7.51
C LYS A 133 -12.64 0.77 -7.61
N TYR A 134 -13.41 1.08 -6.58
CA TYR A 134 -14.15 2.33 -6.39
C TYR A 134 -13.78 2.92 -5.03
N TYR A 135 -13.95 4.22 -4.89
CA TYR A 135 -13.83 4.90 -3.60
C TYR A 135 -15.10 5.68 -3.31
N PHE A 136 -15.62 5.59 -2.09
CA PHE A 136 -16.79 6.34 -1.62
C PHE A 136 -16.35 7.30 -0.52
N THR A 137 -16.76 8.56 -0.60
CA THR A 137 -16.35 9.60 0.36
C THR A 137 -16.77 9.24 1.79
N SER A 138 -15.91 9.53 2.76
CA SER A 138 -16.12 9.16 4.17
C SER A 138 -17.35 9.85 4.79
N GLY A 139 -17.65 11.08 4.39
CA GLY A 139 -18.83 11.81 4.86
C GLY A 139 -20.13 11.23 4.30
N GLU A 140 -20.38 11.52 3.02
CA GLU A 140 -21.67 11.26 2.37
C GLU A 140 -21.79 9.90 1.65
N GLY A 141 -20.70 9.12 1.57
CA GLY A 141 -20.68 7.86 0.82
C GLY A 141 -20.89 8.06 -0.68
N VAL A 142 -20.52 9.22 -1.22
CA VAL A 142 -20.62 9.54 -2.65
C VAL A 142 -19.43 8.93 -3.38
N MET A 143 -19.69 8.26 -4.50
CA MET A 143 -18.65 7.67 -5.33
C MET A 143 -17.71 8.75 -5.87
N ALA A 144 -16.40 8.55 -5.72
CA ALA A 144 -15.38 9.43 -6.24
C ALA A 144 -15.31 9.35 -7.78
N THR A 145 -15.10 10.50 -8.39
CA THR A 145 -14.87 10.69 -9.82
C THR A 145 -13.79 11.74 -10.02
N GLY A 146 -13.06 11.68 -11.12
CA GLY A 146 -11.97 12.60 -11.41
C GLY A 146 -10.72 12.37 -10.57
N TRP A 147 -9.94 13.43 -10.38
CA TRP A 147 -8.69 13.39 -9.63
C TRP A 147 -8.93 13.39 -8.12
N MET A 148 -8.21 12.53 -7.41
CA MET A 148 -8.19 12.49 -5.95
C MET A 148 -6.74 12.53 -5.45
N LYS A 149 -6.46 13.36 -4.44
CA LYS A 149 -5.15 13.47 -3.79
C LYS A 149 -5.26 13.06 -2.33
N ASN A 150 -4.34 12.24 -1.83
CA ASN A 150 -4.25 11.95 -0.40
C ASN A 150 -3.37 12.98 0.34
N SER A 151 -3.25 12.83 1.67
CA SER A 151 -2.44 13.71 2.53
C SER A 151 -0.95 13.69 2.18
N LYS A 152 -0.44 12.60 1.61
CA LYS A 152 0.95 12.45 1.13
C LYS A 152 1.18 13.05 -0.27
N GLY A 153 0.18 13.72 -0.84
CA GLY A 153 0.27 14.31 -2.18
C GLY A 153 0.11 13.32 -3.34
N GLN A 154 -0.09 12.02 -3.06
CA GLN A 154 -0.22 10.99 -4.09
C GLN A 154 -1.59 11.11 -4.77
N LYS A 155 -1.59 11.09 -6.10
CA LYS A 155 -2.78 11.30 -6.92
C LYS A 155 -3.29 9.99 -7.50
N ARG A 156 -4.61 9.83 -7.54
CA ARG A 156 -5.34 8.77 -8.28
C ARG A 156 -6.36 9.42 -9.20
N TYR A 157 -6.79 8.70 -10.22
CA TYR A 157 -7.87 9.13 -11.10
C TYR A 157 -9.00 8.10 -11.10
N PHE A 158 -10.24 8.56 -11.07
CA PHE A 158 -11.45 7.75 -11.18
C PHE A 158 -12.23 8.21 -12.42
N TYR A 159 -12.58 7.31 -13.31
CA TYR A 159 -13.27 7.68 -14.56
C TYR A 159 -14.60 8.38 -14.25
N SER A 160 -14.85 9.54 -14.87
CA SER A 160 -16.03 10.36 -14.57
C SER A 160 -17.37 9.61 -14.73
N ASN A 161 -17.47 8.74 -15.75
CA ASN A 161 -18.71 8.05 -16.06
C ASN A 161 -18.99 6.86 -15.12
N SER A 162 -17.94 6.10 -14.77
CA SER A 162 -18.07 4.84 -14.06
C SER A 162 -17.63 4.89 -12.60
N GLY A 163 -16.75 5.83 -12.22
CA GLY A 163 -16.08 5.88 -10.91
C GLY A 163 -15.05 4.78 -10.69
N VAL A 164 -14.71 4.02 -11.72
CA VAL A 164 -13.65 3.00 -11.65
C VAL A 164 -12.31 3.72 -11.54
N MET A 165 -11.46 3.27 -10.61
CA MET A 165 -10.09 3.76 -10.47
C MET A 165 -9.26 3.38 -11.69
N ALA A 166 -8.56 4.35 -12.28
CA ALA A 166 -7.63 4.10 -13.38
C ALA A 166 -6.36 3.38 -12.88
N THR A 167 -5.87 2.45 -13.69
CA THR A 167 -4.65 1.67 -13.50
C THR A 167 -3.98 1.49 -14.85
N GLY A 168 -2.65 1.42 -14.88
CA GLY A 168 -1.87 1.30 -16.11
C GLY A 168 -1.93 2.55 -16.98
N TRP A 169 -1.87 2.36 -18.29
CA TRP A 169 -1.85 3.45 -19.27
C TRP A 169 -3.20 4.13 -19.40
N LEU A 170 -3.22 5.47 -19.27
CA LEU A 170 -4.39 6.29 -19.55
C LEU A 170 -4.02 7.33 -20.62
N LYS A 171 -4.54 7.15 -21.83
CA LYS A 171 -4.35 8.07 -22.96
C LYS A 171 -5.59 8.92 -23.18
N ASN A 172 -5.40 10.24 -23.19
CA ASN A 172 -6.36 11.21 -23.67
C ASN A 172 -5.91 11.70 -25.05
N THR A 173 -6.48 11.11 -26.10
CA THR A 173 -6.10 11.39 -27.49
C THR A 173 -6.40 12.82 -27.90
N SER A 174 -7.51 13.41 -27.47
CA SER A 174 -7.89 14.78 -27.89
C SER A 174 -6.95 15.85 -27.35
N LYS A 175 -6.30 15.61 -26.21
CA LYS A 175 -5.30 16.53 -25.63
C LYS A 175 -3.86 16.08 -25.89
N ASN A 176 -3.65 14.95 -26.56
CA ASN A 176 -2.37 14.27 -26.70
C ASN A 176 -1.63 14.10 -25.34
N ILE A 177 -2.38 13.72 -24.30
CA ILE A 177 -1.85 13.53 -22.95
C ILE A 177 -1.89 12.05 -22.60
N THR A 178 -0.80 11.53 -22.05
CA THR A 178 -0.73 10.17 -21.51
C THR A 178 -0.26 10.20 -20.07
N TYR A 179 -0.92 9.40 -19.22
CA TYR A 179 -0.53 9.13 -17.84
C TYR A 179 -0.25 7.63 -17.68
N TYR A 180 0.46 7.29 -16.62
CA TYR A 180 0.53 5.92 -16.13
C TYR A 180 0.17 5.88 -14.65
N PHE A 181 -0.62 4.89 -14.27
CA PHE A 181 -1.01 4.64 -12.89
C PHE A 181 -0.52 3.28 -12.46
N ASP A 182 -0.01 3.19 -11.24
CA ASP A 182 0.36 1.93 -10.61
C ASP A 182 -0.78 0.91 -10.71
N THR A 183 -0.50 -0.35 -11.02
CA THR A 183 -1.55 -1.33 -11.30
C THR A 183 -2.26 -1.82 -10.03
N ASP A 184 -1.57 -1.81 -8.89
CA ASP A 184 -2.12 -2.25 -7.61
C ASP A 184 -2.79 -1.11 -6.84
N THR A 185 -2.08 0.01 -6.76
CA THR A 185 -2.47 1.17 -6.00
C THR A 185 -3.13 2.24 -6.87
N GLY A 186 -3.05 2.25 -8.19
CA GLY A 186 -3.62 3.34 -8.99
C GLY A 186 -3.01 4.71 -8.71
N TYR A 187 -1.84 4.77 -8.05
CA TYR A 187 -1.12 6.04 -7.89
C TYR A 187 -0.49 6.44 -9.23
N MET A 188 -0.69 7.69 -9.60
CA MET A 188 -0.12 8.27 -10.80
C MET A 188 1.41 8.32 -10.70
N TYR A 189 2.10 7.86 -11.75
CA TYR A 189 3.56 7.93 -11.83
C TYR A 189 4.04 9.35 -12.14
N THR A 190 5.22 9.66 -11.61
CA THR A 190 6.01 10.88 -11.84
C THR A 190 7.49 10.50 -11.89
N GLY A 191 8.31 11.31 -12.57
CA GLY A 191 9.73 11.05 -12.75
C GLY A 191 10.02 9.94 -13.77
N LEU A 192 11.27 9.48 -13.78
CA LEU A 192 11.74 8.41 -14.66
C LEU A 192 11.34 7.03 -14.11
N ASN A 193 10.59 6.25 -14.87
CA ASN A 193 10.06 4.95 -14.45
C ASN A 193 10.26 3.90 -15.54
N ARG A 194 10.51 2.65 -15.14
CA ARG A 194 10.59 1.52 -16.07
C ARG A 194 9.25 0.80 -16.12
N ILE A 195 8.66 0.69 -17.31
CA ILE A 195 7.38 0.04 -17.55
C ILE A 195 7.60 -0.98 -18.67
N SER A 196 7.36 -2.26 -18.38
CA SER A 196 7.57 -3.38 -19.33
C SER A 196 8.92 -3.34 -20.05
N GLY A 197 10.00 -3.10 -19.28
CA GLY A 197 11.37 -3.07 -19.80
C GLY A 197 11.81 -1.75 -20.43
N LYS A 198 10.91 -0.83 -20.76
CA LYS A 198 11.23 0.48 -21.36
C LYS A 198 11.19 1.59 -20.31
N LEU A 199 12.05 2.60 -20.45
CA LEU A 199 12.04 3.78 -19.59
C LEU A 199 11.10 4.85 -20.16
N TYR A 200 10.37 5.52 -19.27
CA TYR A 200 9.48 6.63 -19.58
C TYR A 200 9.67 7.72 -18.54
N TYR A 201 9.54 8.97 -18.95
CA TYR A 201 9.56 10.10 -18.01
C TYR A 201 8.17 10.73 -17.90
N PHE A 202 7.67 10.85 -16.68
CA PHE A 202 6.41 11.53 -16.36
C PHE A 202 6.72 12.83 -15.63
N LYS A 203 6.18 13.95 -16.11
CA LYS A 203 6.35 15.27 -15.48
C LYS A 203 5.73 15.29 -14.07
N SER A 204 5.98 16.34 -13.29
CA SER A 204 5.41 16.49 -11.93
C SER A 204 3.88 16.49 -11.90
N ASN A 205 3.23 16.88 -13.00
CA ASN A 205 1.79 16.79 -13.19
C ASN A 205 1.31 15.42 -13.72
N GLY A 206 2.23 14.45 -13.89
CA GLY A 206 2.00 13.08 -14.35
C GLY A 206 1.92 12.89 -15.85
N VAL A 207 1.98 13.97 -16.64
CA VAL A 207 1.92 13.85 -18.10
C VAL A 207 3.25 13.27 -18.60
N MET A 208 3.17 12.18 -19.36
CA MET A 208 4.32 11.56 -20.03
C MET A 208 4.98 12.57 -20.98
N ALA A 209 6.30 12.68 -20.93
CA ALA A 209 7.08 13.43 -21.89
C ALA A 209 7.16 12.67 -23.23
N VAL A 210 7.17 13.39 -24.33
CA VAL A 210 7.34 12.88 -25.70
C VAL A 210 8.18 13.87 -26.50
N SER A 211 8.95 13.38 -27.47
CA SER A 211 9.71 14.20 -28.43
C SER A 211 10.53 15.33 -27.79
N THR A 212 11.28 15.02 -26.74
CA THR A 212 12.00 16.03 -25.94
C THR A 212 13.24 15.43 -25.28
N THR A 213 14.00 16.23 -24.55
CA THR A 213 15.09 15.78 -23.69
C THR A 213 14.79 16.14 -22.24
N VAL A 214 15.19 15.27 -21.31
CA VAL A 214 15.03 15.51 -19.86
C VAL A 214 16.30 15.12 -19.13
N SER A 215 16.69 15.90 -18.13
CA SER A 215 17.85 15.58 -17.28
C SER A 215 17.37 15.08 -15.92
N VAL A 216 17.82 13.90 -15.52
CA VAL A 216 17.49 13.28 -14.23
C VAL A 216 18.79 12.85 -13.58
N ASN A 217 19.10 13.40 -12.39
CA ASN A 217 20.32 13.12 -11.64
C ASN A 217 21.61 13.27 -12.47
N GLY A 218 21.69 14.33 -13.29
CA GLY A 218 22.86 14.62 -14.15
C GLY A 218 22.96 13.77 -15.42
N VAL A 219 22.02 12.85 -15.67
CA VAL A 219 21.95 12.09 -16.92
C VAL A 219 20.88 12.68 -17.83
N THR A 220 21.26 13.05 -19.05
CA THR A 220 20.33 13.49 -20.09
C THR A 220 19.69 12.30 -20.77
N TYR A 221 18.37 12.29 -20.93
CA TYR A 221 17.60 11.29 -21.65
C TYR A 221 16.97 11.93 -22.88
N SER A 222 17.14 11.32 -24.04
CA SER A 222 16.34 11.60 -25.24
C SER A 222 15.04 10.81 -25.15
N ILE A 223 13.91 11.50 -25.27
CA ILE A 223 12.56 10.93 -25.21
C ILE A 223 11.97 10.90 -26.62
N SER A 224 11.64 9.70 -27.11
CA SER A 224 11.05 9.52 -28.44
C SER A 224 9.61 10.06 -28.55
N ALA A 225 9.06 10.09 -29.76
CA ALA A 225 7.64 10.41 -29.98
C ALA A 225 6.67 9.43 -29.30
N THR A 226 7.12 8.21 -28.99
CA THR A 226 6.36 7.20 -28.24
C THR A 226 6.62 7.26 -26.73
N GLY A 227 7.42 8.22 -26.26
CA GLY A 227 7.75 8.45 -24.85
C GLY A 227 8.89 7.59 -24.31
N VAL A 228 9.50 6.74 -25.13
CA VAL A 228 10.60 5.87 -24.71
C VAL A 228 11.85 6.72 -24.47
N ALA A 229 12.40 6.62 -23.27
CA ALA A 229 13.58 7.34 -22.83
C ALA A 229 14.86 6.52 -23.08
N THR A 230 15.82 7.12 -23.75
CA THR A 230 17.17 6.58 -23.97
C THR A 230 18.19 7.53 -23.36
N ALA A 231 19.06 7.04 -22.48
CA ALA A 231 20.13 7.86 -21.91
C ALA A 231 21.08 8.32 -23.02
N LYS A 232 21.39 9.62 -23.04
CA LYS A 232 22.39 10.25 -23.90
C LYS A 232 23.61 10.53 -23.03
N THR A 233 24.57 9.61 -23.00
CA THR A 233 25.83 9.78 -22.24
C THR A 233 26.92 10.33 -23.14
N SER A 234 27.44 11.53 -22.84
CA SER A 234 28.66 12.09 -23.47
C SER A 234 29.95 11.51 -22.90
N LYS A 235 29.87 10.69 -21.84
CA LYS A 235 30.99 10.11 -21.11
C LYS A 235 30.73 8.62 -20.84
N PRO A 236 30.89 7.75 -21.86
CA PRO A 236 30.60 6.33 -21.73
C PRO A 236 31.63 5.63 -20.84
N ASN A 237 31.27 4.46 -20.31
CA ASN A 237 32.23 3.59 -19.66
C ASN A 237 33.29 3.13 -20.68
N VAL A 238 34.56 3.13 -20.29
CA VAL A 238 35.69 2.79 -21.17
C VAL A 238 36.37 1.52 -20.65
N ASN A 239 36.42 0.47 -21.46
CA ASN A 239 37.21 -0.72 -21.14
C ASN A 239 38.71 -0.40 -21.24
N VAL A 240 39.51 -0.89 -20.30
CA VAL A 240 40.98 -0.81 -20.37
C VAL A 240 41.60 -2.19 -20.62
N SER A 241 42.82 -2.22 -21.14
CA SER A 241 43.51 -3.42 -21.65
C SER A 241 43.63 -4.56 -20.62
N ASN A 242 43.79 -4.25 -19.34
CA ASN A 242 43.86 -5.23 -18.26
C ASN A 242 42.48 -5.79 -17.82
N GLY A 243 41.41 -5.48 -18.56
CA GLY A 243 40.06 -5.95 -18.30
C GLY A 243 39.25 -5.07 -17.34
N ASN A 244 39.87 -4.11 -16.66
CA ASN A 244 39.17 -3.12 -15.83
C ASN A 244 38.30 -2.19 -16.69
N VAL A 245 37.50 -1.36 -16.05
CA VAL A 245 36.62 -0.40 -16.72
C VAL A 245 36.66 0.96 -16.05
N LYS A 246 36.91 2.03 -16.81
CA LYS A 246 36.71 3.40 -16.34
C LYS A 246 35.22 3.72 -16.38
N VAL A 247 34.66 4.07 -15.23
CA VAL A 247 33.26 4.47 -15.06
C VAL A 247 33.22 5.96 -14.75
N TYR A 248 32.39 6.71 -15.45
CA TYR A 248 32.23 8.14 -15.18
C TYR A 248 31.33 8.35 -13.97
N ASP A 249 31.89 8.95 -12.92
CA ASP A 249 31.14 9.40 -11.76
C ASP A 249 30.66 10.82 -12.00
N THR A 250 29.36 10.96 -12.26
CA THR A 250 28.73 12.25 -12.55
C THR A 250 28.80 13.20 -11.36
N THR A 251 28.64 12.70 -10.13
CA THR A 251 28.65 13.53 -8.91
C THR A 251 30.02 14.17 -8.70
N ASN A 252 31.07 13.36 -8.85
CA ASN A 252 32.45 13.83 -8.68
C ASN A 252 33.05 14.38 -9.98
N SER A 253 32.31 14.28 -11.09
CA SER A 253 32.68 14.74 -12.42
C SER A 253 33.99 14.18 -12.98
N ARG A 254 34.39 12.96 -12.58
CA ARG A 254 35.64 12.31 -12.99
C ARG A 254 35.45 10.83 -13.30
N TYR A 255 36.41 10.23 -14.01
CA TYR A 255 36.45 8.78 -14.17
C TYR A 255 37.12 8.12 -12.96
N TYR A 256 36.55 7.00 -12.52
CA TYR A 256 37.19 6.06 -11.61
C TYR A 256 37.41 4.74 -12.33
N THR A 257 38.51 4.07 -12.02
CA THR A 257 38.80 2.74 -12.56
C THR A 257 38.16 1.71 -11.66
N MET A 258 37.27 0.88 -12.21
CA MET A 258 36.68 -0.27 -11.54
C MET A 258 37.39 -1.54 -11.98
N VAL A 259 37.61 -2.48 -11.06
CA VAL A 259 38.21 -3.78 -11.39
C VAL A 259 37.31 -4.61 -12.32
N LYS A 260 37.91 -5.53 -13.08
CA LYS A 260 37.24 -6.37 -14.09
C LYS A 260 36.01 -7.13 -13.54
N GLU A 261 36.01 -7.48 -12.26
CA GLU A 261 34.93 -8.18 -11.56
C GLU A 261 33.61 -7.38 -11.57
N TYR A 262 33.68 -6.05 -11.72
CA TYR A 262 32.49 -5.20 -11.93
C TYR A 262 31.62 -5.72 -13.09
N LYS A 263 32.25 -6.25 -14.15
CA LYS A 263 31.56 -6.76 -15.35
C LYS A 263 31.08 -8.20 -15.20
N SER A 264 31.79 -9.03 -14.42
CA SER A 264 31.50 -10.46 -14.32
C SER A 264 30.60 -10.82 -13.15
N HIS A 265 30.58 -10.01 -12.09
CA HIS A 265 29.74 -10.27 -10.92
C HIS A 265 28.25 -10.07 -11.27
N PRO A 266 27.39 -11.02 -10.86
CA PRO A 266 26.01 -11.09 -11.33
C PRO A 266 25.23 -9.85 -10.90
N GLY A 267 24.55 -9.24 -11.86
CA GLY A 267 23.68 -8.09 -11.63
C GLY A 267 24.38 -6.76 -11.36
N ILE A 268 25.73 -6.72 -11.36
CA ILE A 268 26.49 -5.52 -11.00
C ILE A 268 26.51 -4.51 -12.15
N ALA A 269 27.13 -4.84 -13.29
CA ALA A 269 27.27 -3.91 -14.42
C ALA A 269 25.94 -3.51 -15.08
N ASN A 270 24.93 -4.38 -15.04
CA ASN A 270 23.60 -4.10 -15.59
C ASN A 270 22.63 -3.46 -14.58
N GLY A 271 23.08 -3.20 -13.35
CA GLY A 271 22.31 -2.55 -12.30
C GLY A 271 21.15 -3.36 -11.73
N LYS A 272 21.07 -4.67 -11.99
CA LYS A 272 20.02 -5.54 -11.41
C LYS A 272 20.20 -5.78 -9.90
N THR A 273 21.44 -5.78 -9.41
CA THR A 273 21.74 -5.91 -7.98
C THR A 273 21.53 -4.56 -7.31
N THR A 274 20.67 -4.50 -6.29
CA THR A 274 20.44 -3.27 -5.53
C THR A 274 21.65 -2.92 -4.66
N ASP A 275 21.77 -1.66 -4.28
CA ASP A 275 22.85 -1.21 -3.39
C ASP A 275 22.77 -1.87 -2.00
N GLU A 276 21.56 -2.11 -1.48
CA GLU A 276 21.33 -2.90 -0.25
C GLU A 276 21.87 -4.32 -0.39
N ALA A 277 21.55 -5.01 -1.49
CA ALA A 277 22.00 -6.39 -1.71
C ALA A 277 23.53 -6.47 -1.86
N LEU A 278 24.13 -5.48 -2.53
CA LEU A 278 25.57 -5.39 -2.67
C LEU A 278 26.27 -5.12 -1.32
N LEU A 279 25.74 -4.18 -0.52
CA LEU A 279 26.25 -3.93 0.84
C LEU A 279 26.12 -5.15 1.72
N ALA A 280 24.97 -5.82 1.74
CA ALA A 280 24.76 -7.03 2.53
C ALA A 280 25.77 -8.13 2.16
N ALA A 281 26.01 -8.34 0.87
CA ALA A 281 26.97 -9.31 0.37
C ALA A 281 28.41 -8.97 0.78
N LEU A 282 28.80 -7.70 0.66
CA LEU A 282 30.13 -7.22 1.10
C LEU A 282 30.30 -7.39 2.61
N CYS A 283 29.33 -6.94 3.40
CA CYS A 283 29.47 -6.91 4.86
C CYS A 283 29.53 -8.31 5.46
N GLU A 284 28.79 -9.29 4.92
CA GLU A 284 28.95 -10.68 5.36
C GLU A 284 30.32 -11.25 4.97
N ALA A 285 30.82 -10.92 3.77
CA ALA A 285 32.13 -11.37 3.32
C ALA A 285 33.28 -10.79 4.15
N GLU A 286 33.18 -9.52 4.56
CA GLU A 286 34.23 -8.81 5.32
C GLU A 286 34.11 -9.02 6.84
N ALA A 287 32.88 -9.07 7.38
CA ALA A 287 32.64 -8.99 8.81
C ALA A 287 31.52 -9.92 9.31
N GLY A 288 31.22 -11.01 8.60
CA GLY A 288 30.18 -11.97 9.01
C GLY A 288 30.40 -12.54 10.41
N ASN A 289 31.65 -12.83 10.78
CA ASN A 289 32.06 -13.30 12.11
C ASN A 289 31.99 -12.21 13.21
N GLN A 290 31.80 -10.94 12.84
CA GLN A 290 31.66 -9.83 13.79
C GLN A 290 30.23 -9.64 14.29
N GLY A 291 29.27 -10.36 13.72
CA GLY A 291 27.85 -10.19 13.97
C GLY A 291 27.31 -8.88 13.39
N LYS A 292 26.03 -8.60 13.67
CA LYS A 292 25.29 -7.49 13.05
C LYS A 292 25.98 -6.12 13.16
N ILE A 293 26.45 -5.75 14.35
CA ILE A 293 27.08 -4.44 14.60
C ILE A 293 28.38 -4.28 13.81
N GLY A 294 29.21 -5.32 13.70
CA GLY A 294 30.44 -5.25 12.91
C GLY A 294 30.15 -5.12 11.42
N MET A 295 29.14 -5.83 10.92
CA MET A 295 28.64 -5.65 9.55
C MET A 295 28.09 -4.24 9.30
N GLU A 296 27.37 -3.65 10.26
CA GLU A 296 26.90 -2.26 10.18
C GLU A 296 28.04 -1.26 10.14
N ALA A 297 29.08 -1.47 10.94
CA ALA A 297 30.28 -0.64 10.96
C ALA A 297 31.00 -0.66 9.60
N VAL A 298 31.17 -1.85 8.99
CA VAL A 298 31.72 -2.01 7.64
C VAL A 298 30.86 -1.29 6.60
N ALA A 299 29.54 -1.48 6.64
CA ALA A 299 28.61 -0.80 5.74
C ALA A 299 28.71 0.73 5.86
N LEU A 300 28.80 1.25 7.09
CA LEU A 300 28.95 2.69 7.33
C LEU A 300 30.26 3.23 6.79
N CYS A 301 31.39 2.51 6.88
CA CYS A 301 32.64 2.94 6.24
C CYS A 301 32.49 3.07 4.72
N VAL A 302 31.87 2.08 4.06
CA VAL A 302 31.61 2.13 2.61
C VAL A 302 30.73 3.34 2.26
N LEU A 303 29.65 3.55 3.01
CA LEU A 303 28.71 4.65 2.81
C LEU A 303 29.39 6.02 3.03
N ASN A 304 30.17 6.15 4.09
CA ASN A 304 30.90 7.37 4.43
C ASN A 304 31.85 7.81 3.32
N ARG A 305 32.51 6.87 2.64
CA ARG A 305 33.37 7.16 1.48
C ARG A 305 32.62 7.82 0.33
N THR A 306 31.34 7.46 0.12
CA THR A 306 30.54 8.01 -0.99
C THR A 306 30.27 9.52 -0.89
N ILE A 307 30.49 10.12 0.29
CA ILE A 307 30.24 11.54 0.56
C ILE A 307 31.50 12.29 1.02
N LYS A 308 32.69 11.70 0.85
CA LYS A 308 33.93 12.34 1.27
C LYS A 308 34.14 13.64 0.49
N SER A 309 34.41 14.73 1.21
CA SER A 309 34.37 16.10 0.67
C SER A 309 35.42 16.36 -0.42
N ASP A 310 36.59 15.76 -0.32
CA ASP A 310 37.67 15.87 -1.29
C ASP A 310 37.51 14.93 -2.50
N LYS A 311 36.43 14.14 -2.54
CA LYS A 311 36.10 13.26 -3.67
C LYS A 311 37.19 12.24 -3.98
N GLU A 312 37.93 11.82 -2.95
CA GLU A 312 38.91 10.73 -3.07
C GLU A 312 38.26 9.47 -3.63
N PHE A 313 37.06 9.14 -3.15
CA PHE A 313 36.32 7.94 -3.52
C PHE A 313 35.16 8.20 -4.49
N PRO A 314 34.72 7.19 -5.25
CA PRO A 314 33.49 7.25 -6.03
C PRO A 314 32.27 7.58 -5.17
N SER A 315 31.34 8.33 -5.75
CA SER A 315 30.09 8.78 -5.11
C SER A 315 29.02 7.71 -4.99
N THR A 316 29.30 6.46 -5.36
CA THR A 316 28.34 5.35 -5.32
C THR A 316 28.94 4.17 -4.57
N ILE A 317 28.09 3.43 -3.85
CA ILE A 317 28.47 2.19 -3.13
C ILE A 317 29.20 1.22 -4.07
N ARG A 318 28.62 0.99 -5.25
CA ARG A 318 29.22 0.12 -6.28
C ARG A 318 30.56 0.64 -6.77
N GLY A 319 30.69 1.95 -6.93
CA GLY A 319 31.96 2.58 -7.23
C GLY A 319 33.00 2.29 -6.15
N VAL A 320 32.69 2.60 -4.89
CA VAL A 320 33.59 2.38 -3.74
C VAL A 320 34.03 0.92 -3.61
N ILE A 321 33.11 -0.02 -3.83
CA ILE A 321 33.40 -1.45 -3.67
C ILE A 321 34.31 -1.98 -4.78
N TYR A 322 34.08 -1.58 -6.03
CA TYR A 322 34.83 -2.09 -7.18
C TYR A 322 36.01 -1.20 -7.58
N GLU A 323 36.26 -0.11 -6.87
CA GLU A 323 37.34 0.81 -7.20
C GLU A 323 38.71 0.12 -7.19
N ASN A 324 39.47 0.40 -8.24
CA ASN A 324 40.90 0.14 -8.33
C ASN A 324 41.66 1.43 -7.99
N ILE A 325 42.25 1.46 -6.80
CA ILE A 325 43.06 2.58 -6.33
C ILE A 325 44.46 2.42 -6.93
N GLY A 326 44.77 3.27 -7.90
CA GLY A 326 45.85 3.11 -8.88
C GLY A 326 47.29 3.03 -8.36
N SER A 327 47.53 2.98 -7.04
CA SER A 327 48.84 2.74 -6.43
C SER A 327 49.15 1.25 -6.19
N SER A 328 48.20 0.34 -6.45
CA SER A 328 48.43 -1.10 -6.33
C SER A 328 47.67 -1.89 -7.40
N THR A 329 48.12 -3.10 -7.70
CA THR A 329 47.37 -4.08 -8.52
C THR A 329 46.14 -4.65 -7.77
N THR A 330 45.78 -4.06 -6.61
CA THR A 330 44.77 -4.58 -5.70
C THR A 330 43.61 -3.59 -5.50
N PRO A 331 42.34 -3.95 -5.81
CA PRO A 331 41.17 -3.18 -5.39
C PRO A 331 41.12 -3.02 -3.89
N GLN A 332 40.33 -2.03 -3.48
CA GLN A 332 40.11 -1.64 -2.09
C GLN A 332 39.61 -2.78 -1.18
N TYR A 333 38.87 -3.75 -1.72
CA TYR A 333 38.32 -4.89 -0.98
C TYR A 333 38.78 -6.21 -1.60
N SER A 334 39.48 -7.03 -0.82
CA SER A 334 39.99 -8.32 -1.32
C SER A 334 38.86 -9.28 -1.70
N VAL A 335 37.73 -9.21 -0.99
CA VAL A 335 36.55 -10.06 -1.20
C VAL A 335 35.94 -9.94 -2.60
N VAL A 336 36.22 -8.84 -3.29
CA VAL A 336 35.82 -8.64 -4.68
C VAL A 336 36.52 -9.63 -5.61
N ARG A 337 37.77 -10.02 -5.30
CA ARG A 337 38.62 -10.85 -6.17
C ARG A 337 38.79 -12.29 -5.69
N ASP A 338 38.81 -12.51 -4.38
CA ASP A 338 39.01 -13.86 -3.81
C ASP A 338 37.78 -14.76 -3.97
N GLY A 339 36.67 -14.22 -4.50
CA GLY A 339 35.43 -14.94 -4.77
C GLY A 339 34.42 -14.91 -3.62
N ALA A 340 34.78 -14.39 -2.44
CA ALA A 340 33.86 -14.30 -1.31
C ALA A 340 32.63 -13.43 -1.66
N LEU A 341 32.83 -12.24 -2.22
CA LEU A 341 31.72 -11.38 -2.66
C LEU A 341 30.87 -12.07 -3.75
N ALA A 342 31.52 -12.69 -4.73
CA ALA A 342 30.83 -13.39 -5.82
C ALA A 342 29.92 -14.52 -5.29
N LYS A 343 30.39 -15.26 -4.27
CA LYS A 343 29.63 -16.32 -3.60
C LYS A 343 28.35 -15.78 -2.96
N ARG A 344 28.42 -14.64 -2.26
CA ARG A 344 27.23 -14.02 -1.63
C ARG A 344 26.30 -13.42 -2.69
N LEU A 345 26.83 -12.79 -3.74
CA LEU A 345 26.03 -12.28 -4.85
C LEU A 345 25.28 -13.39 -5.62
N LYS A 346 25.79 -14.62 -5.63
CA LYS A 346 25.10 -15.82 -6.15
C LYS A 346 24.07 -16.41 -5.18
N GLY A 347 23.89 -15.81 -4.00
CA GLY A 347 22.90 -16.19 -3.00
C GLY A 347 23.43 -17.09 -1.88
N THR A 348 24.73 -17.40 -1.85
CA THR A 348 25.32 -18.25 -0.79
C THR A 348 25.81 -17.40 0.38
N PHE A 349 24.88 -17.11 1.29
CA PHE A 349 25.11 -16.40 2.54
C PHE A 349 25.22 -17.37 3.72
N GLU A 350 26.04 -17.06 4.71
CA GLU A 350 26.06 -17.74 6.01
C GLU A 350 24.87 -17.29 6.87
N ASN A 351 24.57 -15.99 6.89
CA ASN A 351 23.39 -15.46 7.56
C ASN A 351 22.80 -14.28 6.78
N ARG A 352 22.07 -14.62 5.72
CA ARG A 352 21.45 -13.65 4.81
C ARG A 352 20.59 -12.61 5.53
N THR A 353 19.76 -13.07 6.47
CA THR A 353 18.82 -12.20 7.19
C THR A 353 19.57 -11.14 7.97
N LEU A 354 20.62 -11.54 8.70
CA LEU A 354 21.42 -10.63 9.52
C LEU A 354 22.23 -9.66 8.66
N ALA A 355 22.79 -10.12 7.53
CA ALA A 355 23.54 -9.28 6.60
C ALA A 355 22.66 -8.18 5.97
N TYR A 356 21.44 -8.53 5.53
CA TYR A 356 20.49 -7.55 4.98
C TYR A 356 19.93 -6.62 6.06
N GLN A 357 19.78 -7.09 7.29
CA GLN A 357 19.41 -6.23 8.41
C GLN A 357 20.51 -5.18 8.67
N ALA A 358 21.76 -5.62 8.78
CA ALA A 358 22.91 -4.74 8.98
C ALA A 358 23.03 -3.67 7.87
N ALA A 359 22.94 -4.08 6.60
CA ALA A 359 22.99 -3.16 5.47
C ALA A 359 21.88 -2.10 5.53
N ARG A 360 20.62 -2.50 5.81
CA ARG A 360 19.49 -1.56 5.90
C ARG A 360 19.61 -0.57 7.04
N GLU A 361 20.07 -1.03 8.20
CA GLU A 361 20.24 -0.17 9.37
C GLU A 361 21.37 0.84 9.15
N ALA A 362 22.52 0.41 8.60
CA ALA A 362 23.60 1.31 8.21
C ALA A 362 23.15 2.34 7.15
N MET A 363 22.43 1.91 6.10
CA MET A 363 21.85 2.83 5.11
C MET A 363 20.87 3.81 5.75
N THR A 364 20.10 3.40 6.75
CA THR A 364 19.17 4.29 7.47
C THR A 364 19.92 5.34 8.28
N ILE A 365 20.95 4.94 9.02
CA ILE A 365 21.83 5.83 9.78
C ILE A 365 22.47 6.87 8.84
N PHE A 366 23.09 6.39 7.75
CA PHE A 366 23.72 7.24 6.74
C PHE A 366 22.75 8.20 6.05
N ASN A 367 21.57 7.72 5.65
CA ASN A 367 20.57 8.56 4.99
C ASN A 367 20.04 9.66 5.91
N ASN A 368 19.92 9.41 7.22
CA ASN A 368 19.55 10.43 8.19
C ASN A 368 20.63 11.52 8.28
N TYR A 369 21.90 11.13 8.30
CA TYR A 369 23.03 12.06 8.24
C TYR A 369 22.97 12.94 6.98
N VAL A 370 22.90 12.32 5.80
CA VAL A 370 22.88 13.06 4.52
C VAL A 370 21.69 14.03 4.43
N LYS A 371 20.52 13.63 4.93
CA LYS A 371 19.29 14.44 4.82
C LYS A 371 19.18 15.56 5.85
N THR A 372 19.68 15.32 7.06
CA THR A 372 19.36 16.16 8.23
C THR A 372 20.58 16.59 9.06
N GLY A 373 21.78 16.13 8.71
CA GLY A 373 22.99 16.33 9.51
C GLY A 373 23.03 15.54 10.82
N LYS A 374 22.06 14.63 11.04
CA LYS A 374 22.02 13.80 12.26
C LYS A 374 23.25 12.90 12.35
N ALA A 375 23.98 12.96 13.46
CA ALA A 375 25.16 12.14 13.71
C ALA A 375 24.91 10.63 13.49
N ARG A 376 25.91 9.94 12.93
CA ARG A 376 25.87 8.50 12.65
C ARG A 376 26.15 7.72 13.93
N THR A 377 25.14 7.49 14.75
CA THR A 377 25.30 6.73 15.99
C THR A 377 25.17 5.23 15.76
N LEU A 378 26.17 4.44 16.16
CA LEU A 378 26.16 2.99 16.08
C LEU A 378 26.41 2.37 17.47
N SER A 379 25.52 1.50 17.92
CA SER A 379 25.66 0.82 19.21
C SER A 379 26.90 -0.06 19.24
N GLY A 380 27.71 0.03 20.30
CA GLY A 380 28.98 -0.71 20.42
C GLY A 380 30.21 0.11 20.03
N PHE A 381 30.03 1.34 19.55
CA PHE A 381 31.09 2.32 19.32
C PHE A 381 30.95 3.50 20.29
N LYS A 382 32.07 4.00 20.81
CA LYS A 382 32.17 5.13 21.73
C LYS A 382 32.04 6.46 21.00
N LYS A 383 32.46 6.50 19.73
CA LYS A 383 32.43 7.73 18.93
C LYS A 383 30.99 8.21 18.69
N LYS A 384 30.75 9.51 18.96
CA LYS A 384 29.42 10.14 18.84
C LYS A 384 28.91 10.22 17.39
N ASP A 385 29.81 10.37 16.43
CA ASP A 385 29.51 10.34 15.00
C ASP A 385 30.48 9.39 14.30
N PHE A 386 29.97 8.25 13.83
CA PHE A 386 30.73 7.23 13.12
C PHE A 386 31.16 7.75 11.74
N ASN A 387 32.26 8.52 11.71
CA ASN A 387 32.86 9.06 10.49
C ASN A 387 34.08 8.25 10.02
N TYR A 388 34.27 7.03 10.52
CA TYR A 388 35.35 6.16 10.10
C TYR A 388 35.22 5.85 8.60
N MET A 389 36.36 5.89 7.90
CA MET A 389 36.44 5.67 6.46
C MET A 389 37.06 4.32 6.15
N TYR A 390 37.87 3.78 7.04
CA TYR A 390 38.64 2.56 6.81
C TYR A 390 38.38 1.54 7.90
N PHE A 391 38.56 0.28 7.54
CA PHE A 391 38.54 -0.82 8.48
C PHE A 391 39.52 -1.90 8.02
N MET A 392 40.02 -2.69 8.96
CA MET A 392 40.76 -3.92 8.70
C MET A 392 40.82 -4.76 9.98
N MET A 393 41.28 -6.00 9.88
CA MET A 393 41.65 -6.82 11.03
C MET A 393 42.63 -6.06 11.93
N ASN A 394 42.40 -6.05 13.24
CA ASN A 394 43.23 -5.36 14.23
C ASN A 394 44.69 -5.82 14.19
N SER A 395 44.92 -7.10 13.88
CA SER A 395 46.26 -7.64 13.66
C SER A 395 46.97 -7.06 12.43
N ALA A 396 46.22 -6.71 11.38
CA ALA A 396 46.75 -6.03 10.19
C ALA A 396 46.94 -4.53 10.45
N PHE A 397 46.02 -3.90 11.19
CA PHE A 397 46.08 -2.48 11.55
C PHE A 397 47.36 -2.15 12.32
N LYS A 398 47.71 -2.96 13.32
CA LYS A 398 48.93 -2.77 14.12
C LYS A 398 50.24 -2.91 13.33
N LYS A 399 50.19 -3.45 12.11
CA LYS A 399 51.34 -3.59 11.21
C LYS A 399 51.45 -2.47 10.18
N GLN A 400 50.45 -1.59 10.10
CA GLN A 400 50.48 -0.50 9.14
C GLN A 400 51.51 0.54 9.58
N PRO A 401 52.21 1.20 8.64
CA PRO A 401 53.18 2.25 8.93
C PRO A 401 52.47 3.57 9.28
N LEU A 402 51.61 3.55 10.30
CA LEU A 402 50.79 4.68 10.74
C LEU A 402 51.41 5.41 11.92
N THR A 403 51.14 6.71 11.99
CA THR A 403 51.43 7.50 13.19
C THR A 403 50.27 7.31 14.19
N PHE A 404 50.28 6.21 14.95
CA PHE A 404 49.17 5.84 15.83
C PHE A 404 48.72 6.91 16.85
N SER A 405 49.57 7.88 17.18
CA SER A 405 49.22 9.03 18.03
C SER A 405 48.35 10.08 17.34
N LYS A 406 48.27 10.06 16.01
CA LYS A 406 47.50 11.00 15.18
C LYS A 406 46.26 10.37 14.55
N VAL A 407 46.25 9.06 14.40
CA VAL A 407 45.12 8.33 13.80
C VAL A 407 43.97 8.24 14.80
N GLU A 408 42.79 8.71 14.41
CA GLU A 408 41.58 8.43 15.16
C GLU A 408 41.03 7.05 14.77
N TYR A 409 40.98 6.13 15.73
CA TYR A 409 40.49 4.76 15.53
C TYR A 409 39.69 4.22 16.72
N GLU A 410 38.90 3.19 16.46
CA GLU A 410 38.21 2.41 17.48
C GLU A 410 38.23 0.92 17.10
N VAL A 411 38.47 0.06 18.09
CA VAL A 411 38.50 -1.39 17.92
C VAL A 411 37.15 -1.96 18.31
N TYR A 412 36.54 -2.72 17.41
CA TYR A 412 35.35 -3.52 17.70
C TYR A 412 35.66 -4.97 17.38
N LYS A 413 35.71 -5.80 18.43
CA LYS A 413 36.12 -7.21 18.35
C LYS A 413 37.48 -7.37 17.67
N ASP A 414 37.57 -8.06 16.54
CA ASP A 414 38.83 -8.27 15.82
C ASP A 414 39.09 -7.23 14.72
N HIS A 415 38.20 -6.25 14.51
CA HIS A 415 38.33 -5.19 13.51
C HIS A 415 38.70 -3.86 14.15
N THR A 416 39.55 -3.10 13.47
CA THR A 416 39.85 -1.70 13.78
C THR A 416 39.27 -0.80 12.72
N PHE A 417 38.53 0.22 13.12
CA PHE A 417 37.91 1.24 12.28
C PHE A 417 38.62 2.56 12.49
N PHE A 418 38.98 3.27 11.42
CA PHE A 418 39.80 4.49 11.51
C PHE A 418 39.48 5.52 10.41
N VAL A 419 39.84 6.78 10.66
CA VAL A 419 39.39 7.90 9.83
C VAL A 419 40.30 8.19 8.62
N ASP A 420 41.61 8.00 8.75
CA ASP A 420 42.63 8.34 7.74
C ASP A 420 43.95 7.56 7.90
N TRP A 421 44.86 7.72 6.92
CA TRP A 421 46.16 7.04 6.86
C TRP A 421 47.32 7.97 7.29
N VAL A 422 47.21 8.59 8.46
CA VAL A 422 48.19 9.59 8.98
C VAL A 422 49.34 8.96 9.79
#